data_AF-A0A4Q3JM68-F1
#
_entry.id   AF-A0A4Q3JM68-F1
#
_cell.length_a   1.000
_cell.length_b   1.000
_cell.length_c   1.000
_cell.angle_alpha   90.00
_cell.angle_beta   90.00
_cell.angle_gamma   90.00
#
_symmetry.space_group_name_H-M   'P 1'
#
loop_
_entity.id
_entity.type
_entity.pdbx_description
1 polymer ?
#
loop_
_entity_poly.entity_id
_entity_poly.type
_entity_poly.pdbx_seq_one_letter_code
_entity_poly.pdbx_strand_id
1 'polypeptide(L)'
;MATDPAATRFDLRTLDQLHLEDEAAFRPVGLYADLKDVLLRAGTTFRLLPAPSAGRWDRALFLNLAYWSVDGGGDVLVDDHLAADVVTHVAWHHLAAKALPPPPGGHPSAESLFLGEAIASAFDLYLVGRLLGHTAESQFLDSQVPAMAEAASAAGLSDDGFEALLEDVTRDPERAFEDLRELLFDATVALLACRRADDALAALATLDGHRFAPLLHHYELATWVLDARGRGGSLAPDEAVRALDRTLREAPVALDWLERHWVRG
;
A
#
# COMPACT_ATOMS: atom_id res chain seq x y z
N MET A 1 -14.79 39.00 0.13
CA MET A 1 -13.89 38.77 -1.01
C MET A 1 -14.24 37.43 -1.61
N ALA A 2 -14.73 37.40 -2.85
CA ALA A 2 -14.95 36.13 -3.54
C ALA A 2 -13.56 35.56 -3.91
N THR A 3 -13.21 34.41 -3.37
CA THR A 3 -12.02 33.66 -3.79
C THR A 3 -12.20 33.24 -5.24
N ASP A 4 -11.21 33.54 -6.07
CA ASP A 4 -11.16 33.08 -7.46
C ASP A 4 -11.28 31.54 -7.49
N PRO A 5 -12.29 30.96 -8.16
CA PRO A 5 -12.46 29.52 -8.23
C PRO A 5 -11.26 28.80 -8.85
N ALA A 6 -10.42 29.48 -9.65
CA ALA A 6 -9.17 28.91 -10.15
C ALA A 6 -8.13 28.67 -9.04
N ALA A 7 -8.17 29.44 -7.95
CA ALA A 7 -7.23 29.34 -6.83
C ALA A 7 -7.46 28.10 -5.94
N THR A 8 -8.43 27.25 -6.28
CA THR A 8 -8.83 26.06 -5.49
C THR A 8 -8.78 24.75 -6.28
N ARG A 9 -8.29 24.76 -7.53
CA ARG A 9 -8.18 23.53 -8.35
C ARG A 9 -6.80 22.90 -8.18
N PHE A 10 -6.76 21.57 -8.14
CA PHE A 10 -5.49 20.83 -8.19
C PHE A 10 -4.73 21.14 -9.48
N ASP A 11 -3.42 21.24 -9.38
CA ASP A 11 -2.53 21.13 -10.55
C ASP A 11 -2.30 19.63 -10.81
N LEU A 12 -2.48 19.18 -12.04
CA LEU A 12 -2.36 17.77 -12.40
C LEU A 12 -1.00 17.54 -13.05
N ARG A 13 -0.23 16.60 -12.50
CA ARG A 13 1.11 16.26 -12.98
C ARG A 13 1.24 14.79 -13.28
N THR A 14 1.86 14.43 -14.40
CA THR A 14 2.28 13.05 -14.67
C THR A 14 3.60 12.76 -13.97
N LEU A 15 3.96 11.49 -13.81
CA LEU A 15 5.17 11.09 -13.08
C LEU A 15 6.47 11.71 -13.64
N ASP A 16 6.57 11.90 -14.96
CA ASP A 16 7.71 12.55 -15.64
C ASP A 16 7.80 14.06 -15.38
N GLN A 17 6.79 14.64 -14.74
CA GLN A 17 6.72 16.05 -14.35
C GLN A 17 6.99 16.27 -12.86
N LEU A 18 7.29 15.21 -12.10
CA LEU A 18 7.56 15.25 -10.65
C LEU A 18 9.05 15.09 -10.36
N HIS A 19 9.47 15.60 -9.20
CA HIS A 19 10.77 15.38 -8.61
C HIS A 19 10.73 14.14 -7.72
N LEU A 20 11.41 13.07 -8.16
CA LEU A 20 11.42 11.82 -7.39
C LEU A 20 12.52 11.84 -6.34
N GLU A 21 12.13 11.57 -5.09
CA GLU A 21 13.01 11.53 -3.93
C GLU A 21 13.42 10.08 -3.61
N ASP A 22 14.55 9.94 -2.90
CA ASP A 22 15.13 8.65 -2.48
C ASP A 22 15.44 7.64 -3.61
N GLU A 23 15.35 8.03 -4.89
CA GLU A 23 15.57 7.12 -6.03
C GLU A 23 16.94 6.42 -5.98
N ALA A 24 17.96 7.10 -5.46
CA ALA A 24 19.31 6.55 -5.37
C ALA A 24 19.38 5.31 -4.47
N ALA A 25 18.64 5.31 -3.34
CA ALA A 25 18.53 4.17 -2.45
C ALA A 25 17.76 3.02 -3.11
N PHE A 26 16.80 3.34 -3.98
CA PHE A 26 15.93 2.36 -4.63
C PHE A 26 16.52 1.74 -5.91
N ARG A 27 17.57 2.32 -6.49
CA ARG A 27 18.25 1.77 -7.69
C ARG A 27 18.63 0.28 -7.61
N PRO A 28 19.11 -0.26 -6.47
CA PRO A 28 19.43 -1.69 -6.34
C PRO A 28 18.19 -2.59 -6.28
N VAL A 29 17.00 -2.04 -6.00
CA VAL A 29 15.75 -2.80 -5.96
C VAL A 29 15.33 -3.12 -7.39
N GLY A 30 15.48 -4.39 -7.80
CA GLY A 30 15.32 -4.83 -9.19
C GLY A 30 13.98 -4.46 -9.85
N LEU A 31 12.91 -4.32 -9.06
CA LEU A 31 11.57 -3.97 -9.55
C LEU A 31 11.30 -2.47 -9.66
N TYR A 32 12.14 -1.61 -9.06
CA TYR A 32 11.86 -0.18 -8.97
C TYR A 32 11.70 0.48 -10.36
N ALA A 33 12.66 0.25 -11.25
CA ALA A 33 12.63 0.81 -12.60
C ALA A 33 11.43 0.30 -13.41
N ASP A 34 11.13 -1.00 -13.32
CA ASP A 34 10.02 -1.62 -14.04
C ASP A 34 8.67 -1.07 -13.55
N LEU A 35 8.48 -0.88 -12.24
CA LEU A 35 7.26 -0.30 -11.64
C LEU A 35 7.10 1.19 -11.99
N LYS A 36 8.18 1.97 -11.96
CA LYS A 36 8.19 3.37 -12.41
C LYS A 36 7.77 3.46 -13.88
N ASP A 37 8.32 2.60 -14.73
CA ASP A 37 8.00 2.53 -16.16
C ASP A 37 6.53 2.16 -16.42
N VAL A 38 5.91 1.32 -15.58
CA VAL A 38 4.47 1.03 -15.64
C VAL A 38 3.66 2.33 -15.50
N LEU A 39 3.96 3.14 -14.49
CA LEU A 39 3.23 4.40 -14.25
C LEU A 39 3.48 5.44 -15.34
N LEU A 40 4.70 5.52 -15.87
CA LEU A 40 5.03 6.40 -17.00
C LEU A 40 4.21 6.03 -18.24
N ARG A 41 4.13 4.74 -18.59
CA ARG A 41 3.33 4.27 -19.74
C ARG A 41 1.84 4.46 -19.53
N ALA A 42 1.36 4.30 -18.30
CA ALA A 42 -0.04 4.49 -17.95
C ALA A 42 -0.46 5.98 -18.01
N GLY A 43 0.49 6.92 -17.97
CA GLY A 43 0.20 8.34 -17.88
C GLY A 43 -0.47 8.70 -16.56
N THR A 44 -0.14 7.99 -15.47
CA THR A 44 -0.73 8.20 -14.14
C THR A 44 -0.51 9.63 -13.69
N THR A 45 -1.59 10.30 -13.29
CA THR A 45 -1.59 11.70 -12.84
C THR A 45 -1.67 11.79 -11.32
N PHE A 46 -0.98 12.77 -10.76
CA PHE A 46 -0.97 13.16 -9.35
C PHE A 46 -1.60 14.54 -9.20
N ARG A 47 -2.16 14.81 -8.02
CA ARG A 47 -2.90 16.04 -7.74
C ARG A 47 -2.11 16.93 -6.79
N LEU A 48 -1.52 17.99 -7.28
CA LEU A 48 -0.81 18.94 -6.44
C LEU A 48 -1.80 19.90 -5.80
N LEU A 49 -1.67 20.12 -4.49
CA LEU A 49 -2.43 21.14 -3.79
C LEU A 49 -2.22 22.51 -4.46
N PRO A 50 -3.29 23.30 -4.66
CA PRO A 50 -3.16 24.63 -5.23
C PRO A 50 -2.30 25.52 -4.32
N ALA A 51 -1.65 26.53 -4.88
CA ALA A 51 -0.73 27.43 -4.17
C ALA A 51 -1.24 27.94 -2.79
N PRO A 52 -2.53 28.29 -2.58
CA PRO A 52 -3.04 28.70 -1.26
C PRO A 52 -3.03 27.60 -0.19
N SER A 53 -2.83 26.34 -0.59
CA SER A 53 -2.75 25.15 0.27
C SER A 53 -1.39 24.44 0.14
N ALA A 54 -0.40 25.02 -0.53
CA ALA A 54 0.93 24.43 -0.65
C ALA A 54 1.53 24.13 0.74
N GLY A 55 2.18 22.97 0.88
CA GLY A 55 2.76 22.52 2.16
C GLY A 55 1.74 22.09 3.23
N ARG A 56 0.42 22.10 2.95
CA ARG A 56 -0.61 21.68 3.91
C ARG A 56 -0.76 20.16 3.94
N TRP A 57 0.20 19.51 4.59
CA TRP A 57 0.22 18.05 4.79
C TRP A 57 -1.08 17.53 5.41
N ASP A 58 -1.62 18.23 6.41
CA ASP A 58 -2.90 17.91 7.05
C ASP A 58 -4.06 17.78 6.04
N ARG A 59 -4.05 18.61 4.99
CA ARG A 59 -5.08 18.58 3.94
C ARG A 59 -4.82 17.49 2.92
N ALA A 60 -3.56 17.32 2.48
CA ALA A 60 -3.21 16.25 1.55
C ALA A 60 -3.55 14.88 2.14
N LEU A 61 -3.12 14.63 3.38
CA LEU A 61 -3.41 13.38 4.10
C LEU A 61 -4.92 13.14 4.24
N PHE A 62 -5.67 14.14 4.72
CA PHE A 62 -7.13 14.01 4.83
C PHE A 62 -7.79 13.67 3.48
N LEU A 63 -7.35 14.32 2.40
CA LEU A 63 -7.90 14.08 1.06
C LEU A 63 -7.54 12.70 0.54
N ASN A 64 -6.32 12.22 0.79
CA ASN A 64 -5.91 10.87 0.40
C ASN A 64 -6.74 9.83 1.17
N LEU A 65 -6.80 9.92 2.50
CA LEU A 65 -7.56 8.96 3.32
C LEU A 65 -9.05 8.93 3.01
N ALA A 66 -9.68 10.07 2.68
CA ALA A 66 -11.13 10.15 2.52
C ALA A 66 -11.62 10.05 1.06
N TYR A 67 -10.78 10.39 0.07
CA TYR A 67 -11.20 10.57 -1.32
C TYR A 67 -10.28 9.93 -2.36
N TRP A 68 -9.14 9.36 -1.96
CA TRP A 68 -8.29 8.66 -2.92
C TRP A 68 -9.06 7.50 -3.55
N SER A 69 -8.87 7.25 -4.83
CA SER A 69 -9.38 6.07 -5.53
C SER A 69 -8.46 5.75 -6.69
N VAL A 70 -8.39 4.49 -7.09
CA VAL A 70 -7.53 4.08 -8.20
C VAL A 70 -7.88 4.82 -9.52
N ASP A 71 -9.17 5.10 -9.75
CA ASP A 71 -9.63 5.87 -10.91
C ASP A 71 -9.26 7.36 -10.84
N GLY A 72 -8.97 7.87 -9.63
CA GLY A 72 -8.62 9.27 -9.37
C GLY A 72 -7.15 9.60 -9.66
N GLY A 73 -6.36 8.62 -10.09
CA GLY A 73 -4.92 8.74 -10.28
C GLY A 73 -4.14 8.46 -8.99
N GLY A 74 -2.91 8.97 -8.92
CA GLY A 74 -2.08 8.92 -7.73
C GLY A 74 -2.52 9.91 -6.65
N ASP A 75 -1.66 10.04 -5.65
CA ASP A 75 -1.93 10.78 -4.44
C ASP A 75 -2.10 12.29 -4.66
N VAL A 76 -2.76 12.91 -3.69
CA VAL A 76 -2.73 14.35 -3.49
C VAL A 76 -1.40 14.71 -2.82
N LEU A 77 -0.61 15.54 -3.49
CA LEU A 77 0.72 15.97 -3.07
C LEU A 77 0.70 17.42 -2.57
N VAL A 78 1.59 17.73 -1.61
CA VAL A 78 1.72 19.09 -1.06
C VAL A 78 2.55 20.02 -1.95
N ASP A 79 3.38 19.44 -2.82
CA ASP A 79 4.25 20.05 -3.83
C ASP A 79 4.57 19.01 -4.94
N ASP A 80 5.54 19.29 -5.79
CA ASP A 80 5.94 18.44 -6.93
C ASP A 80 6.94 17.34 -6.60
N HIS A 81 7.16 17.05 -5.31
CA HIS A 81 8.02 15.96 -4.86
C HIS A 81 7.23 14.67 -4.59
N LEU A 82 7.83 13.53 -4.92
CA LEU A 82 7.24 12.21 -4.71
C LEU A 82 8.31 11.19 -4.29
N ALA A 83 8.11 10.51 -3.17
CA ALA A 83 9.04 9.52 -2.66
C ALA A 83 9.02 8.22 -3.49
N ALA A 84 10.18 7.55 -3.59
CA ALA A 84 10.36 6.36 -4.42
C ALA A 84 9.50 5.15 -3.97
N ASP A 85 9.25 5.00 -2.67
CA ASP A 85 8.33 4.01 -2.12
C ASP A 85 6.90 4.24 -2.62
N VAL A 86 6.42 5.50 -2.59
CA VAL A 86 5.09 5.86 -3.09
C VAL A 86 4.95 5.55 -4.58
N VAL A 87 6.01 5.73 -5.38
CA VAL A 87 6.01 5.30 -6.80
C VAL A 87 5.71 3.81 -6.92
N THR A 88 6.36 2.97 -6.12
CA THR A 88 6.14 1.52 -6.16
C THR A 88 4.77 1.12 -5.63
N HIS A 89 4.31 1.76 -4.56
CA HIS A 89 3.02 1.53 -3.94
C HIS A 89 1.86 1.86 -4.91
N VAL A 90 1.89 3.03 -5.54
CA VAL A 90 0.91 3.44 -6.56
C VAL A 90 0.97 2.54 -7.80
N ALA A 91 2.16 2.07 -8.19
CA ALA A 91 2.29 1.12 -9.30
C ALA A 91 1.56 -0.20 -9.02
N TRP A 92 1.66 -0.74 -7.79
CA TRP A 92 0.94 -1.95 -7.39
C TRP A 92 -0.58 -1.76 -7.40
N HIS A 93 -1.09 -0.62 -6.91
CA HIS A 93 -2.52 -0.31 -7.04
C HIS A 93 -2.99 -0.24 -8.49
N HIS A 94 -2.21 0.42 -9.36
CA HIS A 94 -2.53 0.50 -10.78
C HIS A 94 -2.61 -0.89 -11.41
N LEU A 95 -1.61 -1.75 -11.13
CA LEU A 95 -1.56 -3.11 -11.65
C LEU A 95 -2.71 -3.98 -11.11
N ALA A 96 -3.01 -3.89 -9.82
CA ALA A 96 -4.12 -4.61 -9.20
C ALA A 96 -5.47 -4.22 -9.80
N ALA A 97 -5.73 -2.92 -9.98
CA ALA A 97 -6.98 -2.45 -10.60
C ALA A 97 -7.09 -2.85 -12.08
N LYS A 98 -5.97 -2.92 -12.80
CA LYS A 98 -5.95 -3.44 -14.17
C LYS A 98 -6.25 -4.94 -14.21
N ALA A 99 -5.74 -5.72 -13.25
CA ALA A 99 -5.94 -7.16 -13.17
C ALA A 99 -7.34 -7.55 -12.66
N LEU A 100 -7.92 -6.72 -11.79
CA LEU A 100 -9.23 -6.92 -11.14
C LEU A 100 -10.16 -5.73 -11.39
N PRO A 101 -10.53 -5.46 -12.66
CA PRO A 101 -11.33 -4.29 -12.99
C PRO A 101 -12.73 -4.39 -12.38
N PRO A 102 -13.33 -3.26 -11.96
CA PRO A 102 -14.71 -3.25 -11.51
C PRO A 102 -15.68 -3.64 -12.64
N PRO A 103 -16.90 -4.10 -12.31
CA PRO A 103 -17.93 -4.28 -13.32
C PRO A 103 -18.26 -2.96 -14.02
N PRO A 104 -18.72 -2.97 -15.28
CA PRO A 104 -19.02 -1.75 -16.02
C PRO A 104 -19.98 -0.82 -15.27
N GLY A 105 -19.53 0.40 -14.96
CA GLY A 105 -20.31 1.40 -14.23
C GLY A 105 -20.50 1.10 -12.73
N GLY A 106 -19.79 0.11 -12.19
CA GLY A 106 -19.78 -0.21 -10.76
C GLY A 106 -18.47 0.16 -10.07
N HIS A 107 -18.41 -0.12 -8.78
CA HIS A 107 -17.22 0.06 -7.95
C HIS A 107 -16.47 -1.27 -7.78
N PRO A 108 -15.16 -1.23 -7.49
CA PRO A 108 -14.40 -2.43 -7.13
C PRO A 108 -15.05 -3.19 -5.96
N SER A 109 -14.90 -4.51 -5.93
CA SER A 109 -15.28 -5.30 -4.75
C SER A 109 -14.34 -4.97 -3.59
N ALA A 110 -14.82 -5.16 -2.35
CA ALA A 110 -13.99 -4.95 -1.17
C ALA A 110 -12.76 -5.87 -1.16
N GLU A 111 -12.92 -7.15 -1.55
CA GLU A 111 -11.79 -8.08 -1.64
C GLU A 111 -10.77 -7.63 -2.70
N SER A 112 -11.19 -7.04 -3.83
CA SER A 112 -10.26 -6.49 -4.83
C SER A 112 -9.43 -5.32 -4.28
N LEU A 113 -10.06 -4.41 -3.53
CA LEU A 113 -9.36 -3.32 -2.85
C LEU A 113 -8.36 -3.84 -1.81
N PHE A 114 -8.80 -4.79 -0.97
CA PHE A 114 -7.94 -5.39 0.05
C PHE A 114 -6.75 -6.13 -0.54
N LEU A 115 -6.94 -6.88 -1.64
CA LEU A 115 -5.82 -7.59 -2.25
C LEU A 115 -4.81 -6.62 -2.87
N GLY A 116 -5.28 -5.57 -3.55
CA GLY A 116 -4.39 -4.55 -4.13
C GLY A 116 -3.58 -3.82 -3.06
N GLU A 117 -4.23 -3.43 -1.97
CA GLU A 117 -3.58 -2.79 -0.83
C GLU A 117 -2.63 -3.74 -0.08
N ALA A 118 -3.02 -5.00 0.14
CA ALA A 118 -2.16 -6.00 0.76
C ALA A 118 -0.89 -6.26 -0.06
N ILE A 119 -0.97 -6.25 -1.40
CA ILE A 119 0.21 -6.35 -2.28
C ILE A 119 1.10 -5.11 -2.13
N ALA A 120 0.53 -3.90 -2.18
CA ALA A 120 1.29 -2.66 -2.08
C ALA A 120 1.97 -2.52 -0.71
N SER A 121 1.19 -2.66 0.37
CA SER A 121 1.69 -2.63 1.76
C SER A 121 2.73 -3.72 2.05
N ALA A 122 2.56 -4.94 1.52
CA ALA A 122 3.57 -5.99 1.68
C ALA A 122 4.85 -5.71 0.89
N PHE A 123 4.74 -5.00 -0.24
CA PHE A 123 5.89 -4.54 -0.99
C PHE A 123 6.71 -3.50 -0.21
N ASP A 124 6.06 -2.68 0.61
CA ASP A 124 6.77 -1.75 1.50
C ASP A 124 7.63 -2.52 2.54
N LEU A 125 7.13 -3.64 3.08
CA LEU A 125 7.95 -4.50 3.94
C LEU A 125 9.10 -5.17 3.17
N TYR A 126 8.86 -5.59 1.92
CA TYR A 126 9.91 -6.09 1.04
C TYR A 126 11.02 -5.04 0.81
N LEU A 127 10.64 -3.77 0.61
CA LEU A 127 11.58 -2.67 0.49
C LEU A 127 12.42 -2.51 1.76
N VAL A 128 11.81 -2.61 2.95
CA VAL A 128 12.57 -2.61 4.22
C VAL A 128 13.64 -3.72 4.19
N GLY A 129 13.26 -4.95 3.83
CA GLY A 129 14.20 -6.07 3.76
C GLY A 129 15.31 -5.92 2.72
N ARG A 130 15.05 -5.21 1.62
CA ARG A 130 16.06 -4.94 0.57
C ARG A 130 16.99 -3.78 0.88
N LEU A 131 16.52 -2.77 1.60
CA LEU A 131 17.24 -1.53 1.84
C LEU A 131 18.01 -1.56 3.17
N LEU A 132 17.42 -2.16 4.21
CA LEU A 132 18.02 -2.20 5.54
C LEU A 132 19.38 -2.91 5.51
N GLY A 133 20.41 -2.24 6.01
CA GLY A 133 21.80 -2.74 5.99
C GLY A 133 22.54 -2.63 4.65
N HIS A 134 21.86 -2.19 3.58
CA HIS A 134 22.41 -2.14 2.21
C HIS A 134 22.52 -0.71 1.66
N THR A 135 21.71 0.22 2.15
CA THR A 135 21.74 1.64 1.76
C THR A 135 22.02 2.52 2.97
N ALA A 136 23.04 3.37 2.88
CA ALA A 136 23.50 4.19 4.01
C ALA A 136 22.55 5.37 4.33
N GLU A 137 21.76 5.81 3.37
CA GLU A 137 20.81 6.91 3.49
C GLU A 137 19.53 6.51 2.73
N SER A 138 18.41 6.30 3.44
CA SER A 138 17.09 6.10 2.83
C SER A 138 16.04 6.78 3.69
N GLN A 139 15.38 7.77 3.11
CA GLN A 139 14.31 8.52 3.78
C GLN A 139 13.11 7.61 4.07
N PHE A 140 12.88 6.61 3.23
CA PHE A 140 11.87 5.58 3.47
C PHE A 140 12.16 4.79 4.74
N LEU A 141 13.40 4.33 4.96
CA LEU A 141 13.75 3.61 6.19
C LEU A 141 13.65 4.50 7.45
N ASP A 142 14.04 5.78 7.31
CA ASP A 142 14.01 6.76 8.40
C ASP A 142 12.60 7.02 8.94
N SER A 143 11.55 6.80 8.14
CA SER A 143 10.15 6.93 8.56
C SER A 143 9.49 5.58 8.85
N GLN A 144 9.71 4.58 8.01
CA GLN A 144 9.00 3.30 8.06
C GLN A 144 9.41 2.46 9.27
N VAL A 145 10.72 2.36 9.56
CA VAL A 145 11.21 1.50 10.65
C VAL A 145 10.76 2.02 12.02
N PRO A 146 10.84 3.33 12.34
CA PRO A 146 10.30 3.86 13.58
C PRO A 146 8.79 3.65 13.73
N ALA A 147 8.00 3.86 12.67
CA ALA A 147 6.54 3.63 12.71
C ALA A 147 6.19 2.16 12.99
N MET A 148 6.90 1.23 12.34
CA MET A 148 6.77 -0.21 12.61
C MET A 148 7.17 -0.56 14.05
N ALA A 149 8.23 0.04 14.58
CA ALA A 149 8.69 -0.18 15.96
C ALA A 149 7.65 0.30 16.98
N GLU A 150 7.05 1.48 16.76
CA GLU A 150 5.97 2.01 17.60
C GLU A 150 4.76 1.07 17.61
N ALA A 151 4.33 0.58 16.45
CA ALA A 151 3.23 -0.37 16.34
C ALA A 151 3.55 -1.71 17.03
N ALA A 152 4.75 -2.24 16.81
CA ALA A 152 5.19 -3.50 17.42
C ALA A 152 5.25 -3.41 18.95
N SER A 153 5.79 -2.31 19.47
CA SER A 153 5.82 -2.03 20.92
C SER A 153 4.41 -1.90 21.50
N ALA A 154 3.49 -1.22 20.80
CA ALA A 154 2.09 -1.10 21.22
C ALA A 154 1.38 -2.47 21.25
N ALA A 155 1.79 -3.41 20.39
CA ALA A 155 1.32 -4.80 20.37
C ALA A 155 2.04 -5.71 21.38
N GLY A 156 3.01 -5.19 22.15
CA GLY A 156 3.72 -5.92 23.21
C GLY A 156 4.95 -6.71 22.73
N LEU A 157 5.44 -6.47 21.51
CA LEU A 157 6.73 -7.00 21.07
C LEU A 157 7.87 -6.20 21.70
N SER A 158 8.87 -6.88 22.25
CA SER A 158 10.07 -6.22 22.79
C SER A 158 10.99 -5.70 21.68
N ASP A 159 11.85 -4.74 22.01
CA ASP A 159 12.87 -4.20 21.09
C ASP A 159 13.73 -5.32 20.45
N ASP A 160 14.27 -6.24 21.26
CA ASP A 160 15.03 -7.40 20.76
C ASP A 160 14.19 -8.30 19.81
N GLY A 161 12.88 -8.36 20.06
CA GLY A 161 11.96 -9.14 19.23
C GLY A 161 11.66 -8.45 17.90
N PHE A 162 11.59 -7.11 17.91
CA PHE A 162 11.46 -6.30 16.71
C PHE A 162 12.73 -6.33 15.86
N GLU A 163 13.91 -6.25 16.48
CA GLU A 163 15.20 -6.40 15.79
C GLU A 163 15.29 -7.78 15.11
N ALA A 164 14.96 -8.86 15.83
CA ALA A 164 14.91 -10.21 15.25
C ALA A 164 13.91 -10.32 14.10
N LEU A 165 12.76 -9.66 14.19
CA LEU A 165 11.79 -9.60 13.10
C LEU A 165 12.37 -8.91 11.86
N LEU A 166 13.11 -7.80 12.01
CA LEU A 166 13.77 -7.12 10.89
C LEU A 166 14.92 -7.94 10.30
N GLU A 167 15.70 -8.63 11.14
CA GLU A 167 16.72 -9.59 10.67
C GLU A 167 16.09 -10.71 9.82
N ASP A 168 14.92 -11.22 10.22
CA ASP A 168 14.19 -12.22 9.45
C ASP A 168 13.68 -11.67 8.11
N VAL A 169 13.18 -10.42 8.10
CA VAL A 169 12.72 -9.74 6.88
C VAL A 169 13.88 -9.49 5.91
N THR A 170 15.04 -9.05 6.40
CA THR A 170 16.23 -8.84 5.56
C THR A 170 16.84 -10.13 5.03
N ARG A 171 16.69 -11.24 5.77
CA ARG A 171 17.19 -12.56 5.34
C ARG A 171 16.40 -13.15 4.18
N ASP A 172 15.08 -12.96 4.16
CA ASP A 172 14.18 -13.49 3.13
C ASP A 172 13.03 -12.50 2.86
N PRO A 173 13.30 -11.41 2.13
CA PRO A 173 12.30 -10.37 1.88
C PRO A 173 11.16 -10.85 0.99
N GLU A 174 11.41 -11.80 0.08
CA GLU A 174 10.38 -12.44 -0.74
C GLU A 174 9.39 -13.25 0.12
N ARG A 175 9.87 -14.01 1.11
CA ARG A 175 8.98 -14.70 2.04
C ARG A 175 8.27 -13.72 2.98
N ALA A 176 8.93 -12.65 3.39
CA ALA A 176 8.33 -11.58 4.19
C ALA A 176 7.17 -10.89 3.46
N PHE A 177 7.35 -10.60 2.17
CA PHE A 177 6.30 -10.11 1.30
C PHE A 177 5.08 -11.03 1.34
N GLU A 178 5.26 -12.32 1.08
CA GLU A 178 4.10 -13.23 0.98
C GLU A 178 3.39 -13.42 2.32
N ASP A 179 4.14 -13.65 3.40
CA ASP A 179 3.55 -13.84 4.74
C ASP A 179 2.76 -12.61 5.19
N LEU A 180 3.26 -11.39 4.90
CA LEU A 180 2.53 -10.17 5.24
C LEU A 180 1.32 -9.98 4.32
N ARG A 181 1.46 -10.18 3.01
CA ARG A 181 0.36 -10.05 2.04
C ARG A 181 -0.81 -10.96 2.40
N GLU A 182 -0.52 -12.22 2.72
CA GLU A 182 -1.52 -13.19 3.18
C GLU A 182 -2.21 -12.71 4.47
N LEU A 183 -1.42 -12.30 5.48
CA LEU A 183 -1.95 -11.81 6.75
C LEU A 183 -2.88 -10.60 6.55
N LEU A 184 -2.48 -9.60 5.77
CA LEU A 184 -3.25 -8.38 5.56
C LEU A 184 -4.57 -8.68 4.84
N PHE A 185 -4.52 -9.54 3.81
CA PHE A 185 -5.72 -9.95 3.08
C PHE A 185 -6.67 -10.77 3.98
N ASP A 186 -6.16 -11.77 4.70
CA ASP A 186 -6.97 -12.62 5.59
C ASP A 186 -7.60 -11.81 6.74
N ALA A 187 -6.81 -10.93 7.37
CA ALA A 187 -7.27 -10.07 8.45
C ALA A 187 -8.42 -9.15 7.99
N THR A 188 -8.26 -8.48 6.85
CA THR A 188 -9.25 -7.51 6.35
C THR A 188 -10.52 -8.19 5.87
N VAL A 189 -10.43 -9.33 5.20
CA VAL A 189 -11.61 -10.15 4.83
C VAL A 189 -12.35 -10.63 6.08
N ALA A 190 -11.64 -11.11 7.10
CA ALA A 190 -12.25 -11.55 8.35
C ALA A 190 -12.92 -10.38 9.10
N LEU A 191 -12.25 -9.23 9.21
CA LEU A 191 -12.78 -8.03 9.86
C LEU A 191 -13.99 -7.45 9.13
N LEU A 192 -14.00 -7.48 7.79
CA LEU A 192 -15.13 -7.00 7.00
C LEU A 192 -16.41 -7.78 7.32
N ALA A 193 -16.29 -9.11 7.49
CA ALA A 193 -17.40 -10.00 7.81
C ALA A 193 -17.96 -9.82 9.24
N CYS A 194 -17.18 -9.21 10.14
CA CYS A 194 -17.57 -9.00 11.53
C CYS A 194 -18.62 -7.88 11.67
N ARG A 195 -19.69 -8.13 12.43
CA ARG A 195 -20.74 -7.14 12.70
C ARG A 195 -20.60 -6.46 14.06
N ARG A 196 -19.87 -7.09 14.99
CA ARG A 196 -19.67 -6.62 16.36
C ARG A 196 -18.19 -6.57 16.70
N ALA A 197 -17.85 -5.73 17.68
CA ALA A 197 -16.50 -5.66 18.23
C ALA A 197 -16.03 -7.01 18.80
N ASP A 198 -16.93 -7.78 19.43
CA ASP A 198 -16.60 -9.11 19.98
C ASP A 198 -16.19 -10.09 18.87
N ASP A 199 -16.87 -10.05 17.71
CA ASP A 199 -16.54 -10.89 16.55
C ASP A 199 -15.16 -10.49 15.98
N ALA A 200 -14.91 -9.18 15.86
CA ALA A 200 -13.65 -8.65 15.35
C ALA A 200 -12.48 -8.98 16.28
N LEU A 201 -12.68 -8.89 17.60
CA LEU A 201 -11.68 -9.29 18.59
C LEU A 201 -11.35 -10.78 18.46
N ALA A 202 -12.36 -11.64 18.30
CA ALA A 202 -12.15 -13.06 18.09
C ALA A 202 -11.39 -13.35 16.79
N ALA A 203 -11.69 -12.62 15.70
CA ALA A 203 -10.99 -12.75 14.43
C ALA A 203 -9.51 -12.30 14.53
N LEU A 204 -9.22 -11.22 15.25
CA LEU A 204 -7.84 -10.78 15.48
C LEU A 204 -7.06 -11.81 16.31
N ALA A 205 -7.69 -12.38 17.34
CA ALA A 205 -7.04 -13.37 18.19
C ALA A 205 -6.61 -14.65 17.45
N THR A 206 -7.22 -14.99 16.30
CA THR A 206 -6.74 -16.13 15.49
C THR A 206 -5.44 -15.83 14.76
N LEU A 207 -5.04 -14.57 14.69
CA LEU A 207 -3.84 -14.09 14.00
C LEU A 207 -2.66 -13.87 14.94
N ASP A 208 -2.85 -13.87 16.27
CA ASP A 208 -1.81 -13.58 17.27
C ASP A 208 -0.54 -14.46 17.13
N GLY A 209 -0.68 -15.66 16.58
CA GLY A 209 0.44 -16.57 16.32
C GLY A 209 1.24 -16.24 15.05
N HIS A 210 0.81 -15.29 14.23
CA HIS A 210 1.49 -14.91 13.00
C HIS A 210 2.67 -13.99 13.30
N ARG A 211 3.80 -14.18 12.61
CA ARG A 211 5.03 -13.41 12.87
C ARG A 211 4.89 -11.89 12.70
N PHE A 212 3.98 -11.46 11.82
CA PHE A 212 3.68 -10.05 11.57
C PHE A 212 2.42 -9.54 12.27
N ALA A 213 1.79 -10.33 13.15
CA ALA A 213 0.64 -9.87 13.93
C ALA A 213 0.93 -8.57 14.73
N PRO A 214 2.14 -8.39 15.34
CA PRO A 214 2.47 -7.14 16.02
C PRO A 214 2.48 -5.89 15.13
N LEU A 215 2.56 -6.05 13.80
CA LEU A 215 2.59 -4.94 12.85
C LEU A 215 1.20 -4.58 12.31
N LEU A 216 0.13 -5.30 12.66
CA LEU A 216 -1.20 -5.06 12.08
C LEU A 216 -1.71 -3.62 12.30
N HIS A 217 -1.32 -2.97 13.40
CA HIS A 217 -1.72 -1.58 13.66
C HIS A 217 -1.05 -0.58 12.70
N HIS A 218 0.19 -0.86 12.27
CA HIS A 218 0.94 -0.04 11.31
C HIS A 218 0.22 0.11 9.98
N TYR A 219 -0.46 -0.96 9.52
CA TYR A 219 -1.15 -0.99 8.23
C TYR A 219 -2.58 -0.44 8.27
N GLU A 220 -3.01 0.14 9.39
CA GLU A 220 -4.29 0.87 9.51
C GLU A 220 -5.52 0.12 8.97
N LEU A 221 -5.63 -1.20 9.18
CA LEU A 221 -6.70 -2.04 8.60
C LEU A 221 -8.12 -1.54 8.85
N ALA A 222 -8.32 -0.78 9.94
CA ALA A 222 -9.59 -0.12 10.23
C ALA A 222 -10.01 0.84 9.12
N THR A 223 -9.07 1.60 8.55
CA THR A 223 -9.29 2.50 7.42
C THR A 223 -9.79 1.70 6.21
N TRP A 224 -9.14 0.58 5.88
CA TRP A 224 -9.53 -0.25 4.74
C TRP A 224 -10.96 -0.79 4.90
N VAL A 225 -11.29 -1.31 6.08
CA VAL A 225 -12.63 -1.87 6.35
C VAL A 225 -13.71 -0.79 6.35
N LEU A 226 -13.43 0.38 6.93
CA LEU A 226 -14.37 1.52 6.92
C LEU A 226 -14.59 2.04 5.49
N ASP A 227 -13.51 2.13 4.73
CA ASP A 227 -13.50 2.57 3.35
C ASP A 227 -14.32 1.64 2.45
N ALA A 228 -14.07 0.32 2.54
CA ALA A 228 -14.85 -0.69 1.84
C ALA A 228 -16.35 -0.61 2.17
N ARG A 229 -16.70 -0.39 3.45
CA ARG A 229 -18.09 -0.21 3.88
C ARG A 229 -18.73 1.08 3.37
N GLY A 230 -17.93 2.12 3.14
CA GLY A 230 -18.39 3.44 2.70
C GLY A 230 -18.54 3.61 1.18
N ARG A 231 -17.70 2.94 0.37
CA ARG A 231 -17.60 3.18 -1.08
C ARG A 231 -18.69 2.57 -1.95
N GLY A 232 -19.57 1.75 -1.40
CA GLY A 232 -20.71 1.18 -2.14
C GLY A 232 -20.35 0.07 -3.15
N GLY A 233 -19.13 -0.47 -3.09
CA GLY A 233 -18.74 -1.69 -3.80
C GLY A 233 -19.36 -2.96 -3.21
N SER A 234 -19.17 -4.09 -3.90
CA SER A 234 -19.64 -5.39 -3.39
C SER A 234 -18.86 -5.77 -2.13
N LEU A 235 -19.59 -6.06 -1.05
CA LEU A 235 -19.04 -6.65 0.19
C LEU A 235 -19.14 -8.18 0.20
N ALA A 236 -19.72 -8.78 -0.84
CA ALA A 236 -19.78 -10.23 -0.98
C ALA A 236 -18.42 -10.77 -1.43
N PRO A 237 -18.11 -12.05 -1.11
CA PRO A 237 -16.97 -12.77 -1.67
C PRO A 237 -16.80 -12.57 -3.17
N ASP A 238 -15.57 -12.34 -3.61
CA ASP A 238 -15.21 -12.18 -5.00
C ASP A 238 -14.38 -13.38 -5.46
N GLU A 239 -15.00 -14.29 -6.21
CA GLU A 239 -14.37 -15.54 -6.64
C GLU A 239 -13.15 -15.31 -7.55
N ALA A 240 -13.11 -14.21 -8.32
CA ALA A 240 -11.96 -13.89 -9.15
C ALA A 240 -10.76 -13.48 -8.29
N VAL A 241 -11.00 -12.65 -7.27
CA VAL A 241 -9.97 -12.24 -6.30
C VAL A 241 -9.47 -13.44 -5.52
N ARG A 242 -10.37 -14.30 -5.03
CA ARG A 242 -9.98 -15.52 -4.28
C ARG A 242 -9.22 -16.53 -5.14
N ALA A 243 -9.53 -16.63 -6.43
CA ALA A 243 -8.77 -17.47 -7.36
C ALA A 243 -7.35 -16.94 -7.59
N LEU A 244 -7.21 -15.62 -7.70
CA LEU A 244 -5.91 -14.97 -7.79
C LEU A 244 -5.11 -15.13 -6.49
N ASP A 245 -5.72 -14.89 -5.32
CA ASP A 245 -5.06 -15.07 -4.02
C ASP A 245 -4.54 -16.53 -3.87
N ARG A 246 -5.34 -17.53 -4.21
CA ARG A 246 -4.88 -18.93 -4.25
C ARG A 246 -3.69 -19.14 -5.19
N THR A 247 -3.72 -18.51 -6.37
CA THR A 247 -2.61 -18.60 -7.33
C THR A 247 -1.31 -18.02 -6.77
N LEU A 248 -1.40 -16.91 -6.03
CA LEU A 248 -0.25 -16.29 -5.37
C LEU A 248 0.30 -17.18 -4.25
N ARG A 249 -0.58 -17.74 -3.39
CA ARG A 249 -0.17 -18.66 -2.31
C ARG A 249 0.45 -19.96 -2.80
N GLU A 250 0.02 -20.45 -3.96
CA GLU A 250 0.56 -21.66 -4.59
C GLU A 250 1.86 -21.39 -5.36
N ALA A 251 2.20 -20.12 -5.64
CA ALA A 251 3.42 -19.76 -6.34
C ALA A 251 4.65 -19.99 -5.43
N PRO A 252 5.78 -20.49 -5.96
CA PRO A 252 7.02 -20.60 -5.18
C PRO A 252 7.48 -19.26 -4.59
N VAL A 253 7.30 -18.19 -5.37
CA VAL A 253 7.52 -16.80 -4.97
C VAL A 253 6.41 -15.97 -5.62
N ALA A 254 5.50 -15.43 -4.81
CA ALA A 254 4.37 -14.64 -5.31
C ALA A 254 4.83 -13.38 -6.06
N LEU A 255 5.90 -12.73 -5.58
CA LEU A 255 6.45 -11.54 -6.22
C LEU A 255 6.99 -11.81 -7.63
N ASP A 256 7.69 -12.94 -7.86
CA ASP A 256 8.12 -13.39 -9.19
C ASP A 256 6.92 -13.71 -10.11
N TRP A 257 5.81 -14.19 -9.53
CA TRP A 257 4.59 -14.40 -10.29
C TRP A 257 4.00 -13.05 -10.72
N LEU A 258 3.88 -12.10 -9.80
CA LEU A 258 3.37 -10.75 -10.07
C LEU A 258 4.24 -10.00 -11.09
N GLU A 259 5.56 -10.04 -10.95
CA GLU A 259 6.49 -9.43 -11.91
C GLU A 259 6.27 -9.98 -13.33
N ARG A 260 6.23 -11.30 -13.47
CA ARG A 260 6.09 -11.95 -14.78
C ARG A 260 4.74 -11.68 -15.44
N HIS A 261 3.65 -11.67 -14.68
CA HIS A 261 2.30 -11.62 -15.23
C HIS A 261 1.70 -10.21 -15.26
N TRP A 262 2.12 -9.31 -14.37
CA TRP A 262 1.53 -7.96 -14.26
C TRP A 262 2.48 -6.87 -14.71
N VAL A 263 3.77 -6.97 -14.37
CA VAL A 263 4.76 -5.91 -14.66
C VAL A 263 5.31 -6.06 -16.08
N ARG A 264 5.68 -7.29 -16.47
CA ARG A 264 6.30 -7.60 -17.76
C ARG A 264 5.36 -8.20 -18.82
N GLY A 265 4.12 -8.53 -18.43
CA GLY A 265 3.08 -9.06 -19.30
C GLY A 265 2.30 -8.00 -20.04
#